data_AF-E3DP63-F1
#
_entry.id   AF-E3DP63-F1
#
_cell.length_a   1.000
_cell.length_b   1.000
_cell.length_c   1.000
_cell.angle_alpha   90.00
_cell.angle_beta   90.00
_cell.angle_gamma   90.00
#
_symmetry.space_group_name_H-M   'P 1'
#
loop_
_entity.id
_entity.type
_entity.pdbx_description
1 polymer ?
#
loop_
_entity_poly.entity_id
_entity_poly.type
_entity_poly.pdbx_seq_one_letter_code
_entity_poly.pdbx_strand_id
1 'polypeptide(L)'
;MTSVIKKVFKNVSNGIIDFKNRYKLPEKYHNSKQLKIMHISDTPEVIYSHIYKMISYSRPDIIIHTGDVVDNLKLENTGTEFLANYRKKSAEFMANLEKLTNARIIYIPGNHDNFNILQANKNRSEILNEGSIIELQGSKIGLAHYPKNLPENTDFNFYGHNKLEKFESKNKNFNGISNINYLVLPAQISYKVEYPWVVDQGRRYKRFNMI
;
A
#
# COMPACT_ATOMS: atom_id res chain seq x y z
N MET A 1 -40.39 -4.87 -3.29
CA MET A 1 -39.00 -5.21 -3.67
C MET A 1 -38.94 -6.65 -4.15
N THR A 2 -38.59 -6.87 -5.43
CA THR A 2 -38.48 -8.19 -6.08
C THR A 2 -37.44 -9.09 -5.40
N SER A 3 -37.63 -10.42 -5.46
CA SER A 3 -36.77 -11.39 -4.75
C SER A 3 -35.29 -11.32 -5.18
N VAL A 4 -35.05 -10.91 -6.43
CA VAL A 4 -33.72 -10.68 -7.01
C VAL A 4 -32.98 -9.56 -6.27
N ILE A 5 -33.66 -8.44 -5.99
CA ILE A 5 -33.06 -7.29 -5.31
C ILE A 5 -32.65 -7.69 -3.88
N LYS A 6 -33.50 -8.41 -3.14
CA LYS A 6 -33.16 -8.93 -1.80
C LYS A 6 -31.95 -9.88 -1.82
N LYS A 7 -31.84 -10.73 -2.84
CA LYS A 7 -30.70 -11.67 -2.99
C LYS A 7 -29.39 -10.92 -3.26
N VAL A 8 -29.43 -9.91 -4.13
CA VAL A 8 -28.26 -9.05 -4.40
C VAL A 8 -27.81 -8.31 -3.14
N PHE A 9 -28.73 -7.66 -2.42
CA PHE A 9 -28.40 -6.96 -1.17
C PHE A 9 -27.83 -7.90 -0.10
N LYS A 10 -28.41 -9.10 0.06
CA LYS A 10 -27.92 -10.10 1.02
C LYS A 10 -26.51 -10.60 0.67
N ASN A 11 -26.22 -10.81 -0.63
CA ASN A 11 -24.90 -11.24 -1.08
C ASN A 11 -23.85 -10.14 -0.88
N VAL A 12 -24.21 -8.88 -1.14
CA VAL A 12 -23.33 -7.72 -0.89
C VAL A 12 -23.06 -7.56 0.61
N SER A 13 -24.09 -7.66 1.45
CA SER A 13 -23.92 -7.55 2.91
C SER A 13 -23.04 -8.67 3.46
N ASN A 14 -23.23 -9.91 2.99
CA ASN A 14 -22.42 -11.05 3.42
C ASN A 14 -20.96 -10.90 2.99
N GLY A 15 -20.69 -10.43 1.77
CA GLY A 15 -19.32 -10.16 1.31
C GLY A 15 -18.61 -9.06 2.10
N ILE A 16 -19.35 -8.03 2.56
CA ILE A 16 -18.80 -6.98 3.43
C ILE A 16 -18.49 -7.53 4.83
N ILE A 17 -19.37 -8.38 5.39
CA ILE A 17 -19.16 -9.02 6.69
C ILE A 17 -17.93 -9.93 6.65
N ASP A 18 -17.82 -10.77 5.63
CA ASP A 18 -16.68 -11.68 5.46
C ASP A 18 -15.35 -10.93 5.35
N PHE A 19 -15.33 -9.85 4.54
CA PHE A 19 -14.17 -8.96 4.46
C PHE A 19 -13.80 -8.36 5.83
N LYS A 20 -14.77 -7.82 6.56
CA LYS A 20 -14.52 -7.20 7.86
C LYS A 20 -14.07 -8.20 8.91
N ASN A 21 -14.51 -9.46 8.85
CA ASN A 21 -14.07 -10.49 9.77
C ASN A 21 -12.62 -10.89 9.50
N ARG A 22 -12.22 -10.95 8.23
CA ARG A 22 -10.88 -11.38 7.82
C ARG A 22 -9.82 -10.29 7.97
N TYR A 23 -10.18 -9.02 7.80
CA TYR A 23 -9.24 -7.90 7.76
C TYR A 23 -9.56 -6.85 8.85
N LYS A 24 -10.04 -7.32 10.00
CA LYS A 24 -10.59 -6.48 11.08
C LYS A 24 -9.51 -5.63 11.73
N LEU A 25 -9.75 -4.31 11.75
CA LEU A 25 -9.08 -3.40 12.67
C LEU A 25 -9.94 -3.23 13.92
N PRO A 26 -9.34 -3.11 15.13
CA PRO A 26 -10.10 -3.01 16.36
C PRO A 26 -10.86 -1.68 16.45
N GLU A 27 -11.95 -1.64 17.20
CA GLU A 27 -12.79 -0.43 17.32
C GLU A 27 -12.01 0.79 17.80
N LYS A 28 -11.02 0.59 18.69
CA LYS A 28 -10.11 1.66 19.13
C LYS A 28 -9.36 2.34 17.99
N TYR A 29 -9.08 1.65 16.88
CA TYR A 29 -8.51 2.29 15.68
C TYR A 29 -9.55 3.17 15.00
N HIS A 30 -10.77 2.66 14.78
CA HIS A 30 -11.85 3.38 14.10
C HIS A 30 -12.36 4.58 14.88
N ASN A 31 -12.42 4.46 16.21
CA ASN A 31 -12.89 5.52 17.12
C ASN A 31 -11.78 6.53 17.44
N SER A 32 -10.54 6.27 17.04
CA SER A 32 -9.44 7.21 17.21
C SER A 32 -9.67 8.45 16.35
N LYS A 33 -9.61 9.63 16.98
CA LYS A 33 -9.57 10.93 16.30
C LYS A 33 -8.15 11.40 15.98
N GLN A 34 -7.16 10.58 16.33
CA GLN A 34 -5.75 10.86 16.08
C GLN A 34 -5.38 10.55 14.62
N LEU A 35 -4.21 11.04 14.19
CA LEU A 35 -3.71 10.84 12.83
C LEU A 35 -3.49 9.35 12.55
N LYS A 36 -4.12 8.82 11.51
CA LYS A 36 -4.01 7.43 11.06
C LYS A 36 -3.24 7.34 9.76
N ILE A 37 -2.18 6.54 9.77
CA ILE A 37 -1.34 6.29 8.61
C ILE A 37 -1.57 4.84 8.17
N MET A 38 -1.78 4.62 6.88
CA MET A 38 -1.80 3.30 6.23
C MET A 38 -0.54 3.17 5.38
N HIS A 39 0.14 2.02 5.48
CA HIS A 39 1.34 1.72 4.73
C HIS A 39 1.19 0.39 3.96
N ILE A 40 1.47 0.45 2.66
CA ILE A 40 1.42 -0.66 1.70
C ILE A 40 2.67 -0.65 0.82
N SER A 41 2.94 -1.76 0.13
CA SER A 41 4.10 -1.91 -0.76
C SER A 41 3.91 -3.04 -1.76
N ASP A 42 4.63 -2.96 -2.89
CA ASP A 42 4.75 -4.01 -3.90
C ASP A 42 3.37 -4.54 -4.31
N THR A 43 2.59 -3.70 -4.98
CA THR A 43 1.16 -3.93 -5.21
C THR A 43 0.93 -4.49 -6.61
N PRO A 44 0.69 -5.80 -6.79
CA PRO A 44 0.26 -6.32 -8.08
C PRO A 44 -1.21 -5.95 -8.36
N GLU A 45 -1.57 -5.80 -9.62
CA GLU A 45 -2.89 -5.36 -10.07
C GLU A 45 -4.05 -6.15 -9.45
N VAL A 46 -3.86 -7.47 -9.27
CA VAL A 46 -4.87 -8.39 -8.73
C VAL A 46 -5.39 -7.99 -7.35
N ILE A 47 -4.63 -7.20 -6.57
CA ILE A 47 -5.04 -6.76 -5.23
C ILE A 47 -5.55 -5.31 -5.15
N TYR A 48 -5.60 -4.55 -6.23
CA TYR A 48 -6.04 -3.15 -6.19
C TYR A 48 -7.42 -2.98 -5.55
N SER A 49 -8.38 -3.83 -5.95
CA SER A 49 -9.73 -3.80 -5.38
C SER A 49 -9.74 -4.07 -3.87
N HIS A 50 -8.83 -4.91 -3.38
CA HIS A 50 -8.67 -5.19 -1.95
C HIS A 50 -8.10 -3.96 -1.22
N ILE A 51 -7.08 -3.32 -1.78
CA ILE A 51 -6.52 -2.07 -1.25
C ILE A 51 -7.60 -0.99 -1.13
N TYR A 52 -8.41 -0.77 -2.17
CA TYR A 52 -9.49 0.22 -2.15
C TYR A 52 -10.54 -0.07 -1.06
N LYS A 53 -10.86 -1.35 -0.84
CA LYS A 53 -11.76 -1.76 0.25
C LYS A 53 -11.12 -1.48 1.61
N MET A 54 -9.83 -1.77 1.78
CA MET A 54 -9.11 -1.49 3.03
C MET A 54 -9.04 0.00 3.33
N ILE A 55 -8.87 0.85 2.31
CA ILE A 55 -8.88 2.31 2.48
C ILE A 55 -10.26 2.82 2.86
N SER A 56 -11.31 2.36 2.16
CA SER A 56 -12.70 2.71 2.48
C SER A 56 -13.09 2.30 3.90
N TYR A 57 -12.59 1.14 4.33
CA TYR A 57 -12.83 0.58 5.67
C TYR A 57 -12.05 1.32 6.76
N SER A 58 -10.75 1.51 6.58
CA SER A 58 -9.84 2.04 7.60
C SER A 58 -9.79 3.57 7.64
N ARG A 59 -10.20 4.25 6.56
CA ARG A 59 -10.23 5.71 6.40
C ARG A 59 -8.97 6.37 6.98
N PRO A 60 -7.78 6.08 6.44
CA PRO A 60 -6.55 6.70 6.90
C PRO A 60 -6.50 8.16 6.48
N ASP A 61 -5.77 8.97 7.23
CA ASP A 61 -5.49 10.37 6.92
C ASP A 61 -4.29 10.49 5.96
N ILE A 62 -3.37 9.51 6.03
CA ILE A 62 -2.18 9.43 5.19
C ILE A 62 -2.00 8.01 4.68
N ILE A 63 -1.68 7.87 3.39
CA ILE A 63 -1.34 6.61 2.73
C ILE A 63 0.10 6.72 2.23
N ILE A 64 0.92 5.74 2.60
CA ILE A 64 2.31 5.62 2.19
C ILE A 64 2.47 4.33 1.40
N HIS A 65 3.01 4.43 0.19
CA HIS A 65 3.30 3.29 -0.69
C HIS A 65 4.80 3.20 -0.97
N THR A 66 5.46 2.14 -0.49
CA THR A 66 6.93 1.99 -0.57
C THR A 66 7.37 1.10 -1.73
N GLY A 67 7.05 1.53 -2.95
CA GLY A 67 7.60 0.99 -4.19
C GLY A 67 6.77 -0.11 -4.85
N ASP A 68 7.02 -0.27 -6.14
CA ASP A 68 6.41 -1.20 -7.08
C ASP A 68 4.88 -1.08 -7.12
N VAL A 69 4.42 0.06 -7.65
CA VAL A 69 2.99 0.42 -7.77
C VAL A 69 2.23 -0.59 -8.63
N VAL A 70 2.89 -1.18 -9.63
CA VAL A 70 2.34 -2.22 -10.51
C VAL A 70 3.27 -3.45 -10.46
N ASP A 71 3.36 -4.08 -9.30
CA ASP A 71 4.44 -5.04 -9.01
C ASP A 71 4.49 -6.25 -9.96
N ASN A 72 3.37 -6.65 -10.55
CA ASN A 72 3.35 -7.72 -11.55
C ASN A 72 4.05 -7.33 -12.88
N LEU A 73 4.34 -6.04 -13.12
CA LEU A 73 5.12 -5.55 -14.25
C LEU A 73 6.54 -5.20 -13.80
N LYS A 74 7.43 -6.19 -13.87
CA LYS A 74 8.84 -6.07 -13.47
C LYS A 74 9.65 -5.28 -14.51
N LEU A 75 9.56 -3.94 -14.50
CA LEU A 75 10.19 -3.07 -15.51
C LEU A 75 11.71 -3.27 -15.61
N GLU A 76 12.39 -3.35 -14.46
CA GLU A 76 13.83 -3.64 -14.37
C GLU A 76 14.24 -4.90 -15.17
N ASN A 77 13.37 -5.93 -15.18
CA ASN A 77 13.65 -7.22 -15.82
C ASN A 77 13.23 -7.30 -17.29
N THR A 78 12.54 -6.30 -17.83
CA THR A 78 11.89 -6.39 -19.16
C THR A 78 12.20 -5.22 -20.07
N GLY A 79 12.76 -4.12 -19.52
CA GLY A 79 13.03 -2.93 -20.30
C GLY A 79 11.73 -2.25 -20.80
N THR A 80 11.78 -1.69 -22.01
CA THR A 80 10.77 -0.76 -22.51
C THR A 80 9.44 -1.40 -22.91
N GLU A 81 9.40 -2.73 -23.09
CA GLU A 81 8.22 -3.47 -23.59
C GLU A 81 6.96 -3.25 -22.74
N PHE A 82 7.12 -3.17 -21.42
CA PHE A 82 6.00 -2.97 -20.50
C PHE A 82 5.71 -1.52 -20.15
N LEU A 83 6.45 -0.54 -20.67
CA LEU A 83 6.26 0.87 -20.28
C LEU A 83 4.86 1.40 -20.58
N ALA A 84 4.27 1.02 -21.73
CA ALA A 84 2.93 1.44 -22.08
C ALA A 84 1.87 0.85 -21.11
N ASN A 85 1.99 -0.44 -20.81
CA ASN A 85 1.11 -1.14 -19.86
C ASN A 85 1.29 -0.60 -18.45
N TYR A 86 2.53 -0.42 -18.00
CA TYR A 86 2.85 0.16 -16.70
C TYR A 86 2.28 1.58 -16.58
N ARG A 87 2.46 2.44 -17.59
CA ARG A 87 1.87 3.79 -17.61
C ARG A 87 0.37 3.75 -17.41
N LYS A 88 -0.34 2.91 -18.16
CA LYS A 88 -1.79 2.76 -18.04
C LYS A 88 -2.21 2.27 -16.66
N LYS A 89 -1.56 1.22 -16.15
CA LYS A 89 -1.95 0.54 -14.90
C LYS A 89 -1.59 1.35 -13.65
N SER A 90 -0.45 2.02 -13.64
CA SER A 90 -0.09 2.95 -12.56
C SER A 90 -1.01 4.16 -12.56
N ALA A 91 -1.36 4.73 -13.74
CA ALA A 91 -2.34 5.81 -13.84
C ALA A 91 -3.71 5.40 -13.28
N GLU A 92 -4.19 4.21 -13.65
CA GLU A 92 -5.45 3.66 -13.13
C GLU A 92 -5.42 3.52 -11.61
N PHE A 93 -4.34 2.95 -11.05
CA PHE A 93 -4.21 2.79 -9.60
C PHE A 93 -4.18 4.14 -8.87
N MET A 94 -3.29 5.04 -9.29
CA MET A 94 -3.09 6.33 -8.64
C MET A 94 -4.36 7.20 -8.74
N ALA A 95 -4.97 7.30 -9.93
CA ALA A 95 -6.17 8.11 -10.12
C ALA A 95 -7.36 7.57 -9.31
N ASN A 96 -7.53 6.25 -9.22
CA ASN A 96 -8.58 5.66 -8.40
C ASN A 96 -8.32 5.91 -6.90
N LEU A 97 -7.07 5.77 -6.46
CA LEU A 97 -6.69 6.03 -5.08
C LEU A 97 -6.95 7.50 -4.69
N GLU A 98 -6.51 8.43 -5.54
CA GLU A 98 -6.65 9.86 -5.33
C GLU A 98 -8.11 10.33 -5.32
N LYS A 99 -9.00 9.67 -6.10
CA LYS A 99 -10.45 9.93 -6.13
C LYS A 99 -11.20 9.30 -4.95
N LEU A 100 -10.75 8.16 -4.46
CA LEU A 100 -11.44 7.38 -3.44
C LEU A 100 -11.39 8.02 -2.05
N THR A 101 -10.32 8.76 -1.75
CA THR A 101 -10.07 9.35 -0.43
C THR A 101 -9.53 10.76 -0.55
N ASN A 102 -9.62 11.54 0.51
CA ASN A 102 -8.93 12.83 0.66
C ASN A 102 -7.59 12.71 1.41
N ALA A 103 -7.18 11.49 1.78
CA ALA A 103 -5.92 11.25 2.46
C ALA A 103 -4.73 11.85 1.69
N ARG A 104 -3.71 12.32 2.41
CA ARG A 104 -2.39 12.62 1.82
C ARG A 104 -1.79 11.31 1.31
N ILE A 105 -1.31 11.28 0.08
CA ILE A 105 -0.78 10.06 -0.55
C ILE A 105 0.68 10.31 -0.91
N ILE A 106 1.57 9.44 -0.43
CA ILE A 106 3.01 9.52 -0.63
C ILE A 106 3.48 8.22 -1.26
N TYR A 107 4.13 8.33 -2.41
CA TYR A 107 4.79 7.22 -3.10
C TYR A 107 6.30 7.33 -2.95
N ILE A 108 6.94 6.22 -2.61
CA ILE A 108 8.38 6.02 -2.78
C ILE A 108 8.54 5.04 -3.93
N PRO A 109 9.11 5.42 -5.08
CA PRO A 109 9.26 4.50 -6.21
C PRO A 109 10.17 3.30 -5.87
N GLY A 110 9.81 2.12 -6.38
CA GLY A 110 10.62 0.91 -6.32
C GLY A 110 11.44 0.68 -7.58
N ASN A 111 12.16 -0.43 -7.65
CA ASN A 111 13.00 -0.78 -8.80
C ASN A 111 12.19 -1.18 -10.04
N HIS A 112 10.94 -1.60 -9.88
CA HIS A 112 10.04 -1.87 -11.00
C HIS A 112 9.18 -0.68 -11.37
N ASP A 113 9.35 0.46 -10.69
CA ASP A 113 8.69 1.70 -11.04
C ASP A 113 9.49 2.55 -12.02
N ASN A 114 8.79 3.41 -12.75
CA ASN A 114 9.42 4.46 -13.54
C ASN A 114 9.02 5.82 -12.97
N PHE A 115 9.98 6.52 -12.37
CA PHE A 115 9.78 7.82 -11.72
C PHE A 115 9.05 8.82 -12.62
N ASN A 116 9.50 8.99 -13.87
CA ASN A 116 8.91 9.95 -14.80
C ASN A 116 7.45 9.63 -15.14
N ILE A 117 7.13 8.34 -15.27
CA ILE A 117 5.75 7.90 -15.51
C ILE A 117 4.88 8.16 -14.29
N LEU A 118 5.34 7.81 -13.09
CA LEU A 118 4.59 8.09 -11.86
C LEU A 118 4.37 9.60 -11.69
N GLN A 119 5.40 10.39 -11.94
CA GLN A 119 5.34 11.85 -11.87
C GLN A 119 4.34 12.45 -12.87
N ALA A 120 4.23 11.88 -14.07
CA ALA A 120 3.26 12.30 -15.08
C ALA A 120 1.83 11.81 -14.76
N ASN A 121 1.70 10.69 -14.06
CA ASN A 121 0.41 10.07 -13.73
C ASN A 121 -0.26 10.65 -12.47
N LYS A 122 0.50 11.28 -11.57
CA LYS A 122 -0.04 11.84 -10.33
C LYS A 122 -0.90 13.07 -10.59
N ASN A 123 -1.98 13.22 -9.85
CA ASN A 123 -2.76 14.46 -9.82
C ASN A 123 -2.45 15.28 -8.56
N ARG A 124 -2.55 14.65 -7.38
CA ARG A 124 -2.42 15.33 -6.08
C ARG A 124 -1.48 14.63 -5.10
N SER A 125 -1.02 13.43 -5.43
CA SER A 125 -0.07 12.68 -4.63
C SER A 125 1.35 13.25 -4.71
N GLU A 126 2.14 12.90 -3.70
CA GLU A 126 3.56 13.20 -3.58
C GLU A 126 4.38 11.99 -4.00
N ILE A 127 5.49 12.24 -4.66
CA ILE A 127 6.51 11.23 -4.96
C ILE A 127 7.79 11.71 -4.29
N LEU A 128 8.30 10.91 -3.37
CA LEU A 128 9.53 11.20 -2.65
C LEU A 128 10.59 10.15 -3.01
N ASN A 129 11.86 10.54 -2.87
CA ASN A 129 12.97 9.61 -3.08
C ASN A 129 13.13 8.68 -1.88
N GLU A 130 13.80 7.55 -2.08
CA GLU A 130 14.24 6.71 -0.97
C GLU A 130 15.15 7.48 -0.01
N GLY A 131 15.12 7.11 1.27
CA GLY A 131 15.85 7.81 2.33
C GLY A 131 15.15 9.06 2.85
N SER A 132 13.96 9.38 2.32
CA SER A 132 13.20 10.55 2.78
C SER A 132 12.72 10.36 4.22
N ILE A 133 12.75 11.44 4.99
CA ILE A 133 12.15 11.53 6.33
C ILE A 133 10.97 12.49 6.25
N ILE A 134 9.81 12.06 6.76
CA ILE A 134 8.68 12.95 7.02
C ILE A 134 8.48 13.09 8.53
N GLU A 135 8.09 14.28 8.96
CA GLU A 135 7.75 14.53 10.36
C GLU A 135 6.24 14.71 10.52
N LEU A 136 5.63 13.92 11.40
CA LEU A 136 4.19 13.92 11.64
C LEU A 136 3.92 13.82 13.14
N GLN A 137 3.21 14.80 13.70
CA GLN A 137 2.85 14.82 15.13
C GLN A 137 4.06 14.60 16.07
N GLY A 138 5.21 15.20 15.73
CA GLY A 138 6.46 15.08 16.50
C GLY A 138 7.20 13.75 16.35
N SER A 139 6.79 12.88 15.41
CA SER A 139 7.49 11.63 15.08
C SER A 139 8.14 11.70 13.70
N LYS A 140 9.38 11.21 13.59
CA LYS A 140 10.13 11.08 12.34
C LYS A 140 9.90 9.71 11.72
N ILE A 141 9.45 9.70 10.46
CA ILE A 141 9.17 8.48 9.71
C ILE A 141 10.11 8.41 8.51
N GLY A 142 10.98 7.40 8.51
CA GLY A 142 11.86 7.07 7.39
C GLY A 142 11.17 6.23 6.34
N LEU A 143 11.40 6.56 5.07
CA LEU A 143 10.71 5.97 3.93
C LEU A 143 11.73 5.48 2.89
N ALA A 144 11.64 4.21 2.51
CA ALA A 144 12.42 3.64 1.41
C ALA A 144 11.67 2.45 0.80
N HIS A 145 11.94 2.07 -0.45
CA HIS A 145 11.52 0.76 -0.94
C HIS A 145 12.53 -0.31 -0.49
N TYR A 146 13.83 -0.03 -0.67
CA TYR A 146 14.92 -0.86 -0.17
C TYR A 146 15.22 -0.61 1.32
N PRO A 147 15.22 -1.65 2.18
CA PRO A 147 15.54 -1.49 3.60
C PRO A 147 16.89 -0.82 3.87
N LYS A 148 17.91 -1.14 3.06
CA LYS A 148 19.27 -0.55 3.16
C LYS A 148 19.32 0.96 2.90
N ASN A 149 18.30 1.52 2.24
CA ASN A 149 18.20 2.93 1.92
C ASN A 149 17.33 3.68 2.94
N LEU A 150 16.88 3.01 4.02
CA LEU A 150 16.21 3.68 5.13
C LEU A 150 17.19 4.67 5.80
N PRO A 151 16.70 5.87 6.15
CA PRO A 151 17.52 6.85 6.82
C PRO A 151 17.73 6.49 8.29
N GLU A 152 18.80 7.03 8.87
CA GLU A 152 19.05 6.96 10.32
C GLU A 152 18.22 7.99 11.11
N ASN A 153 18.22 7.87 12.44
CA ASN A 153 17.61 8.84 13.36
C ASN A 153 16.08 9.06 13.17
N THR A 154 15.36 7.97 12.91
CA THR A 154 13.90 7.93 12.79
C THR A 154 13.24 7.18 13.95
N ASP A 155 11.98 7.48 14.23
CA ASP A 155 11.19 6.73 15.22
C ASP A 155 10.56 5.48 14.60
N PHE A 156 10.12 5.64 13.35
CA PHE A 156 9.47 4.59 12.56
C PHE A 156 10.07 4.53 11.16
N ASN A 157 10.12 3.33 10.60
CA ASN A 157 10.60 3.11 9.23
C ASN A 157 9.60 2.29 8.45
N PHE A 158 9.21 2.77 7.27
CA PHE A 158 8.32 2.06 6.35
C PHE A 158 9.11 1.65 5.10
N TYR A 159 9.06 0.36 4.79
CA TYR A 159 9.82 -0.20 3.67
C TYR A 159 9.15 -1.37 2.96
N GLY A 160 9.64 -1.66 1.76
CA GLY A 160 9.18 -2.71 0.85
C GLY A 160 10.28 -3.71 0.48
N HIS A 161 10.24 -4.16 -0.77
CA HIS A 161 11.23 -5.00 -1.48
C HIS A 161 11.60 -6.38 -0.87
N ASN A 162 12.07 -6.42 0.38
CA ASN A 162 12.54 -7.62 1.06
C ASN A 162 11.62 -8.03 2.23
N LYS A 163 11.09 -9.25 2.21
CA LYS A 163 10.27 -9.80 3.31
C LYS A 163 11.06 -10.11 4.59
N LEU A 164 12.34 -10.47 4.48
CA LEU A 164 13.11 -11.14 5.54
C LEU A 164 14.23 -10.27 6.13
N GLU A 165 14.17 -8.95 5.93
CA GLU A 165 15.18 -8.05 6.49
C GLU A 165 15.18 -8.10 8.03
N LYS A 166 16.37 -8.26 8.62
CA LYS A 166 16.59 -8.16 10.06
C LYS A 166 17.22 -6.82 10.36
N PHE A 167 16.56 -6.03 11.21
CA PHE A 167 17.12 -4.78 11.70
C PHE A 167 17.73 -4.99 13.07
N GLU A 168 18.95 -4.51 13.26
CA GLU A 168 19.59 -4.40 14.57
C GLU A 168 19.15 -3.14 15.32
N SER A 169 18.51 -2.19 14.61
CA SER A 169 18.09 -0.89 15.15
C SER A 169 16.95 -1.00 16.17
N LYS A 170 16.89 -0.07 17.14
CA LYS A 170 15.74 0.12 18.04
C LYS A 170 14.47 0.67 17.37
N ASN A 171 14.56 1.16 16.13
CA ASN A 171 13.45 1.79 15.43
C ASN A 171 12.33 0.78 15.13
N LYS A 172 11.07 1.22 15.13
CA LYS A 172 9.96 0.36 14.73
C LYS A 172 9.89 0.28 13.21
N ASN A 173 10.30 -0.87 12.65
CA ASN A 173 10.33 -1.13 11.22
C ASN A 173 9.06 -1.83 10.74
N PHE A 174 8.44 -1.33 9.67
CA PHE A 174 7.21 -1.85 9.07
C PHE A 174 7.45 -2.28 7.63
N ASN A 175 7.28 -3.57 7.40
CA ASN A 175 7.38 -4.18 6.09
C ASN A 175 6.02 -4.14 5.38
N GLY A 176 5.95 -3.39 4.28
CA GLY A 176 4.75 -3.22 3.46
C GLY A 176 4.47 -4.40 2.52
N ILE A 177 5.42 -5.33 2.33
CA ILE A 177 5.19 -6.58 1.60
C ILE A 177 4.46 -7.57 2.49
N SER A 178 4.93 -7.74 3.72
CA SER A 178 4.39 -8.75 4.64
C SER A 178 3.00 -8.40 5.14
N ASN A 179 2.71 -7.11 5.34
CA ASN A 179 1.43 -6.65 5.88
C ASN A 179 1.01 -5.30 5.28
N ILE A 180 -0.30 -5.05 5.29
CA ILE A 180 -0.82 -3.69 5.33
C ILE A 180 -0.64 -3.19 6.76
N ASN A 181 0.19 -2.18 6.94
CA ASN A 181 0.51 -1.64 8.26
C ASN A 181 -0.33 -0.40 8.54
N TYR A 182 -0.70 -0.22 9.80
CA TYR A 182 -1.39 0.98 10.27
C TYR A 182 -0.64 1.56 11.47
N LEU A 183 -0.53 2.88 11.54
CA LEU A 183 0.08 3.60 12.65
C LEU A 183 -0.83 4.76 13.08
N VAL A 184 -1.05 4.90 14.38
CA VAL A 184 -1.83 5.98 14.97
C VAL A 184 -0.89 6.89 15.76
N LEU A 185 -0.87 8.18 15.43
CA LEU A 185 -0.01 9.19 16.06
C LEU A 185 -0.83 10.33 16.69
N PRO A 186 -0.43 10.86 17.85
CA PRO A 186 0.86 10.63 18.53
C PRO A 186 0.89 9.42 19.48
N ALA A 187 -0.18 8.62 19.60
CA ALA A 187 -0.19 7.47 20.52
C ALA A 187 0.83 6.36 20.20
N GLN A 188 1.44 6.38 19.02
CA GLN A 188 2.43 5.40 18.54
C GLN A 188 1.94 3.95 18.56
N ILE A 189 0.62 3.76 18.36
CA ILE A 189 -0.02 2.45 18.33
C ILE A 189 -0.07 1.96 16.89
N SER A 190 0.45 0.75 16.65
CA SER A 190 0.43 0.13 15.34
C SER A 190 -0.45 -1.10 15.24
N TYR A 191 -1.04 -1.32 14.07
CA TYR A 191 -1.78 -2.52 13.71
C TYR A 191 -1.23 -3.11 12.41
N LYS A 192 -1.41 -4.42 12.24
CA LYS A 192 -1.00 -5.13 11.03
C LYS A 192 -2.19 -5.95 10.53
N VAL A 193 -2.41 -5.91 9.23
CA VAL A 193 -3.39 -6.73 8.54
C VAL A 193 -2.67 -7.50 7.45
N GLU A 194 -2.79 -8.81 7.47
CA GLU A 194 -2.19 -9.66 6.43
C GLU A 194 -2.86 -9.39 5.08
N TYR A 195 -2.07 -9.46 4.02
CA TYR A 195 -2.62 -9.42 2.67
C TYR A 195 -3.41 -10.70 2.37
N PRO A 196 -4.36 -10.64 1.41
CA PRO A 196 -4.92 -11.85 0.83
C PRO A 196 -3.81 -12.73 0.25
N TRP A 197 -3.92 -14.05 0.42
CA TRP A 197 -2.94 -15.04 -0.05
C TRP A 197 -2.57 -14.92 -1.55
N VAL A 198 -3.48 -14.40 -2.39
CA VAL A 198 -3.25 -14.19 -3.83
C VAL A 198 -2.20 -13.11 -4.13
N VAL A 199 -1.88 -12.23 -3.17
CA VAL A 199 -0.87 -11.17 -3.38
C VAL A 199 0.46 -11.76 -3.79
N ASP A 200 0.89 -12.83 -3.12
CA ASP A 200 2.20 -13.43 -3.35
C ASP A 200 2.26 -14.13 -4.71
N GLN A 201 1.12 -14.58 -5.24
CA GLN A 201 1.05 -15.09 -6.61
C GLN A 201 1.17 -13.93 -7.62
N GLY A 202 0.48 -12.82 -7.38
CA GLY A 202 0.54 -11.63 -8.22
C GLY A 202 1.95 -11.03 -8.30
N ARG A 203 2.67 -10.99 -7.16
CA ARG A 203 4.05 -10.47 -7.08
C ARG A 203 5.07 -11.32 -7.84
N ARG A 204 4.80 -12.61 -8.02
CA ARG A 204 5.71 -13.59 -8.63
C ARG A 204 5.58 -13.74 -10.15
N TYR A 205 4.74 -12.95 -10.83
CA TYR A 205 4.44 -13.19 -12.25
C TYR A 205 5.58 -12.80 -13.21
N LYS A 206 6.60 -13.68 -13.28
CA LYS A 206 7.47 -14.01 -14.42
C LYS A 206 8.01 -15.43 -14.21
N ARG A 207 7.12 -16.44 -14.27
CA ARG A 207 7.47 -17.84 -14.57
C ARG A 207 6.30 -18.75 -14.94
N PHE A 208 5.24 -18.20 -15.53
CA PHE A 208 4.23 -19.02 -16.22
C PHE A 208 4.03 -18.45 -17.62
N ASN A 209 5.03 -18.67 -18.47
CA ASN A 209 4.83 -18.77 -19.91
C ASN A 209 5.48 -20.08 -20.37
N MET A 210 4.63 -20.93 -20.92
CA MET A 210 4.90 -22.08 -21.80
C MET A 210 5.55 -23.33 -21.16
N ILE A 211 4.67 -24.28 -20.79
CA ILE A 211 4.79 -25.66 -21.26
C ILE A 211 3.50 -25.96 -22.02
#